data_AF-A0A437UD38-F1
#
_entry.id   AF-A0A437UD38-F1
#
_cell.length_a   1.000
_cell.length_b   1.000
_cell.length_c   1.000
_cell.angle_alpha   90.00
_cell.angle_beta   90.00
_cell.angle_gamma   90.00
#
_symmetry.space_group_name_H-M   'P 1'
#
loop_
_entity.id
_entity.type
_entity.pdbx_description
1 polymer ?
#
loop_
_entity_poly.entity_id
_entity_poly.type
_entity_poly.pdbx_seq_one_letter_code
_entity_poly.pdbx_strand_id
1 'polypeptide(L)'
;MEALLTIESKINQDSHKLIPVKQTNNSMSPGTLQTSNVITPGILKFPNKPFIEANTQEISLANLKNDCVIPVFSKDNERTISHQEFIEIAQNAILKVFPHHTFEKPEIRVSHQIKGRTPEAIHKNVKDLLDHERTQYFERMAFIIRIPSIVDTINGNEIALTIGGVRSYNLENLYNKKTFEKFKFFIGFQNKVCCNLCVWSDGFVDDMKVSSYQELQSKILEVIQNYNAEKHLLGMKEFAKHSLTETQFAQLIGRTRLYQHLPKREKALIPNLNFTDGHINNIVKDYFEDDSFCRNEQGDINLWSVYNLFTQANKSSYIDTFLDRNVNAYDFTNGIQKALIGNGDYNWFLS
;
A
#
# COMPACT_ATOMS: atom_id res chain seq x y z
N MET A 1 -55.21 -17.29 -15.14
CA MET A 1 -54.80 -16.60 -16.39
C MET A 1 -53.89 -15.48 -15.95
N GLU A 2 -52.62 -15.81 -15.70
CA GLU A 2 -51.67 -14.93 -15.02
C GLU A 2 -50.70 -14.34 -16.04
N ALA A 3 -50.51 -13.03 -15.99
CA ALA A 3 -49.65 -12.31 -16.91
C ALA A 3 -48.23 -12.19 -16.33
N LEU A 4 -47.27 -12.86 -16.97
CA LEU A 4 -45.85 -12.62 -16.75
C LEU A 4 -45.42 -11.35 -17.51
N LEU A 5 -45.27 -10.26 -16.78
CA LEU A 5 -44.67 -9.01 -17.27
C LEU A 5 -43.15 -9.10 -17.21
N THR A 6 -42.52 -9.41 -18.34
CA THR A 6 -41.07 -9.35 -18.50
C THR A 6 -40.64 -7.89 -18.62
N ILE A 7 -39.86 -7.37 -17.67
CA ILE A 7 -39.25 -6.04 -17.75
C ILE A 7 -37.77 -6.22 -18.11
N GLU A 8 -37.41 -5.89 -19.34
CA GLU A 8 -36.02 -5.88 -19.80
C GLU A 8 -35.25 -4.69 -19.19
N SER A 9 -34.27 -4.97 -18.33
CA SER A 9 -33.32 -3.97 -17.86
C SER A 9 -32.16 -3.80 -18.85
N LYS A 10 -32.25 -2.77 -19.70
CA LYS A 10 -31.12 -2.33 -20.55
C LYS A 10 -30.06 -1.64 -19.68
N ILE A 11 -29.15 -2.43 -19.10
CA ILE A 11 -27.93 -1.94 -18.46
C ILE A 11 -26.86 -1.76 -19.55
N ASN A 12 -26.31 -0.55 -19.65
CA ASN A 12 -25.18 -0.26 -20.54
C ASN A 12 -23.97 -1.13 -20.16
N GLN A 13 -23.57 -2.02 -21.07
CA GLN A 13 -22.32 -2.78 -20.97
C GLN A 13 -21.16 -1.99 -21.60
N ASP A 14 -20.77 -0.86 -20.98
CA ASP A 14 -19.50 -0.22 -21.32
C ASP A 14 -18.35 -0.99 -20.67
N SER A 15 -17.69 -1.84 -21.48
CA SER A 15 -16.56 -2.66 -21.03
C SER A 15 -15.32 -1.80 -20.75
N HIS A 16 -15.07 -1.48 -19.49
CA HIS A 16 -13.89 -0.72 -19.06
C HIS A 16 -12.62 -1.60 -19.03
N LYS A 17 -11.98 -1.78 -20.19
CA LYS A 17 -10.66 -2.43 -20.27
C LYS A 17 -9.55 -1.45 -19.88
N LEU A 18 -8.64 -1.90 -19.00
CA LEU A 18 -7.35 -1.24 -18.74
C LEU A 18 -6.63 -0.99 -20.06
N ILE A 19 -6.05 0.21 -20.23
CA ILE A 19 -5.47 0.65 -21.51
C ILE A 19 -3.95 0.50 -21.47
N PRO A 20 -3.34 -0.38 -22.30
CA PRO A 20 -1.88 -0.42 -22.46
C PRO A 20 -1.40 0.82 -23.23
N VAL A 21 -0.31 1.43 -22.78
CA VAL A 21 0.35 2.53 -23.49
C VAL A 21 0.96 2.00 -24.80
N LYS A 22 0.43 2.43 -25.95
CA LYS A 22 0.95 2.05 -27.28
C LYS A 22 2.30 2.72 -27.54
N GLN A 23 3.32 1.94 -27.89
CA GLN A 23 4.55 2.44 -28.49
C GLN A 23 4.36 2.65 -30.00
N THR A 24 4.68 3.84 -30.50
CA THR A 24 4.59 4.19 -31.92
C THR A 24 5.94 4.02 -32.63
N ASN A 25 6.05 2.98 -33.46
CA ASN A 25 7.14 2.88 -34.44
C ASN A 25 6.79 3.71 -35.68
N ASN A 26 7.61 4.71 -36.00
CA ASN A 26 7.42 5.57 -37.17
C ASN A 26 8.12 5.00 -38.43
N SER A 27 7.36 4.83 -39.51
CA SER A 27 7.86 4.87 -40.89
C SER A 27 6.87 5.62 -41.79
N MET A 28 7.38 6.38 -42.76
CA MET A 28 6.67 7.33 -43.64
C MET A 28 6.37 6.68 -45.02
N SER A 29 5.41 7.07 -45.86
CA SER A 29 4.26 8.03 -45.89
C SER A 29 3.49 7.73 -47.23
N PRO A 30 2.54 8.53 -47.81
CA PRO A 30 1.85 9.78 -47.41
C PRO A 30 0.29 9.73 -47.51
N GLY A 31 -0.44 10.74 -46.98
CA GLY A 31 -1.90 10.83 -47.22
C GLY A 31 -2.75 11.83 -46.39
N THR A 32 -2.51 13.14 -46.54
CA THR A 32 -3.52 14.22 -46.43
C THR A 32 -4.13 14.66 -45.05
N LEU A 33 -3.62 15.81 -44.58
CA LEU A 33 -4.27 16.94 -43.88
C LEU A 33 -4.86 16.85 -42.45
N GLN A 34 -4.04 17.35 -41.51
CA GLN A 34 -4.32 18.41 -40.52
C GLN A 34 -5.56 18.37 -39.62
N THR A 35 -5.32 18.11 -38.33
CA THR A 35 -5.81 18.96 -37.23
C THR A 35 -4.66 19.34 -36.29
N SER A 36 -4.83 20.43 -35.53
CA SER A 36 -3.75 21.21 -34.91
C SER A 36 -3.02 20.51 -33.74
N ASN A 37 -1.75 20.89 -33.54
CA ASN A 37 -0.91 20.44 -32.44
C ASN A 37 -1.55 20.67 -31.06
N VAL A 38 -1.69 19.60 -30.28
CA VAL A 38 -1.43 19.63 -28.83
C VAL A 38 -0.51 18.45 -28.51
N ILE A 39 0.77 18.76 -28.30
CA ILE A 39 1.71 17.81 -27.71
C ILE A 39 1.51 17.91 -26.20
N THR A 40 1.02 16.86 -25.56
CA THR A 40 1.09 16.73 -24.09
C THR A 40 2.15 15.68 -23.74
N PRO A 41 3.39 16.09 -23.40
CA PRO A 41 4.44 15.18 -22.97
C PRO A 41 4.33 14.96 -21.45
N GLY A 42 4.33 13.70 -21.02
CA GLY A 42 4.44 13.42 -19.59
C GLY A 42 4.02 12.02 -19.18
N ILE A 43 4.98 11.10 -19.06
CA ILE A 43 4.89 10.13 -17.96
C ILE A 43 5.03 10.97 -16.69
N LEU A 44 3.92 11.24 -16.00
CA LEU A 44 3.95 11.89 -14.70
C LEU A 44 4.72 10.97 -13.75
N LYS A 45 5.96 11.38 -13.46
CA LYS A 45 6.79 10.75 -12.44
C LYS A 45 6.13 10.96 -11.09
N PHE A 46 6.21 9.95 -10.23
CA PHE A 46 5.85 10.12 -8.83
C PHE A 46 6.64 11.30 -8.23
N PRO A 47 6.00 12.15 -7.40
CA PRO A 47 6.72 13.17 -6.65
C PRO A 47 7.73 12.49 -5.73
N ASN A 48 8.80 13.21 -5.38
CA ASN A 48 9.85 12.69 -4.51
C ASN A 48 9.41 12.71 -3.02
N LYS A 49 8.30 12.01 -2.72
CA LYS A 49 7.73 11.78 -1.40
C LYS A 49 7.74 10.26 -1.15
N PRO A 50 8.30 9.78 -0.03
CA PRO A 50 8.38 8.34 0.24
C PRO A 50 7.00 7.77 0.54
N PHE A 51 6.81 6.47 0.29
CA PHE A 51 5.52 5.82 0.60
C PHE A 51 5.26 5.66 2.12
N ILE A 52 6.31 5.72 2.95
CA ILE A 52 6.25 5.69 4.41
C ILE A 52 7.35 6.60 4.98
N GLU A 53 7.00 7.40 5.98
CA GLU A 53 7.84 8.51 6.46
C GLU A 53 8.45 8.21 7.84
N ALA A 54 7.61 7.95 8.85
CA ALA A 54 8.05 7.95 10.24
C ALA A 54 9.09 6.87 10.57
N ASN A 55 10.20 7.31 11.20
CA ASN A 55 11.25 6.44 11.74
C ASN A 55 11.87 5.47 10.72
N THR A 56 11.80 5.80 9.43
CA THR A 56 12.44 5.03 8.35
C THR A 56 13.52 5.83 7.65
N GLN A 57 14.48 5.12 7.05
CA GLN A 57 15.47 5.68 6.13
C GLN A 57 15.40 4.95 4.78
N GLU A 58 15.77 5.64 3.71
CA GLU A 58 15.93 5.04 2.39
C GLU A 58 17.18 4.16 2.34
N ILE A 59 17.13 3.07 1.57
CA ILE A 59 18.31 2.25 1.27
C ILE A 59 18.20 1.68 -0.14
N SER A 60 19.33 1.53 -0.84
CA SER A 60 19.34 0.86 -2.14
C SER A 60 19.38 -0.66 -1.99
N LEU A 61 18.87 -1.40 -2.99
CA LEU A 61 19.02 -2.85 -3.04
C LEU A 61 20.50 -3.30 -3.09
N ALA A 62 21.40 -2.46 -3.62
CA ALA A 62 22.84 -2.75 -3.62
C ALA A 62 23.44 -2.63 -2.21
N ASN A 63 23.04 -1.62 -1.43
CA ASN A 63 23.48 -1.44 -0.05
C ASN A 63 22.95 -2.57 0.87
N LEU A 64 21.72 -3.04 0.65
CA LEU A 64 21.21 -4.24 1.35
C LEU A 64 22.02 -5.52 1.03
N LYS A 65 22.59 -5.64 -0.17
CA LYS A 65 23.41 -6.78 -0.57
C LYS A 65 24.85 -6.70 -0.08
N ASN A 66 25.44 -5.51 -0.14
CA ASN A 66 26.88 -5.31 0.07
C ASN A 66 27.21 -4.90 1.51
N ASP A 67 26.32 -4.14 2.16
CA ASP A 67 26.63 -3.48 3.44
C ASP A 67 25.93 -4.15 4.63
N CYS A 68 25.05 -5.14 4.40
CA CYS A 68 24.26 -5.81 5.44
C CYS A 68 24.57 -7.31 5.53
N VAL A 69 24.76 -7.81 6.77
CA VAL A 69 24.80 -9.24 7.05
C VAL A 69 23.40 -9.84 7.12
N ILE A 70 23.28 -11.15 6.86
CA ILE A 70 22.01 -11.86 6.93
C ILE A 70 21.91 -12.57 8.29
N PRO A 71 20.85 -12.34 9.09
CA PRO A 71 20.65 -13.05 10.35
C PRO A 71 20.49 -14.57 10.18
N VAL A 72 20.79 -15.30 11.25
CA VAL A 72 20.68 -16.76 11.33
C VAL A 72 19.90 -17.18 12.57
N PHE A 73 19.29 -18.37 12.52
CA PHE A 73 18.69 -19.03 13.66
C PHE A 73 19.78 -19.67 14.55
N SER A 74 19.85 -19.28 15.81
CA SER A 74 21.06 -19.51 16.63
C SER A 74 21.26 -20.96 17.10
N LYS A 75 20.25 -21.84 16.97
CA LYS A 75 20.35 -23.24 17.46
C LYS A 75 20.75 -24.26 16.40
N ASP A 76 20.55 -23.95 15.12
CA ASP A 76 20.90 -24.78 13.96
C ASP A 76 21.77 -24.03 12.94
N ASN A 77 22.01 -22.73 13.16
CA ASN A 77 22.80 -21.85 12.30
C ASN A 77 22.22 -21.70 10.88
N GLU A 78 20.91 -21.95 10.71
CA GLU A 78 20.25 -21.79 9.43
C GLU A 78 20.00 -20.32 9.09
N ARG A 79 20.20 -19.95 7.82
CA ARG A 79 20.00 -18.57 7.34
C ARG A 79 18.51 -18.23 7.21
N THR A 80 18.15 -17.00 7.56
CA THR A 80 16.85 -16.42 7.18
C THR A 80 16.77 -16.19 5.67
N ILE A 81 15.55 -16.05 5.15
CA ILE A 81 15.34 -15.39 3.85
C ILE A 81 15.54 -13.89 4.08
N SER A 82 16.55 -13.33 3.43
CA SER A 82 16.97 -11.95 3.61
C SER A 82 16.03 -10.92 2.96
N HIS A 83 16.18 -9.65 3.34
CA HIS A 83 15.46 -8.52 2.75
C HIS A 83 15.65 -8.44 1.23
N GLN A 84 16.89 -8.58 0.77
CA GLN A 84 17.24 -8.58 -0.65
C GLN A 84 16.65 -9.78 -1.39
N GLU A 85 16.70 -10.99 -0.82
CA GLU A 85 16.09 -12.19 -1.42
C GLU A 85 14.56 -12.01 -1.56
N PHE A 86 13.88 -11.45 -0.55
CA PHE A 86 12.44 -11.17 -0.63
C PHE A 86 12.07 -10.18 -1.73
N ILE A 87 12.83 -9.07 -1.87
CA ILE A 87 12.64 -8.09 -2.94
C ILE A 87 12.85 -8.75 -4.32
N GLU A 88 13.90 -9.57 -4.46
CA GLU A 88 14.19 -10.28 -5.72
C GLU A 88 13.14 -11.32 -6.07
N ILE A 89 12.61 -12.06 -5.09
CA ILE A 89 11.48 -12.99 -5.31
C ILE A 89 10.27 -12.22 -5.85
N ALA A 90 9.94 -11.08 -5.25
CA ALA A 90 8.84 -10.24 -5.69
C ALA A 90 9.08 -9.70 -7.11
N GLN A 91 10.26 -9.17 -7.42
CA GLN A 91 10.63 -8.75 -8.78
C GLN A 91 10.48 -9.89 -9.80
N ASN A 92 10.96 -11.09 -9.47
CA ASN A 92 10.85 -12.27 -10.32
C ASN A 92 9.40 -12.75 -10.50
N ALA A 93 8.53 -12.58 -9.49
CA ALA A 93 7.11 -12.89 -9.59
C ALA A 93 6.37 -11.86 -10.46
N ILE A 94 6.65 -10.57 -10.28
CA ILE A 94 6.13 -9.48 -11.11
C ILE A 94 6.50 -9.69 -12.58
N LEU A 95 7.77 -10.01 -12.88
CA LEU A 95 8.24 -10.31 -14.23
C LEU A 95 7.52 -11.50 -14.89
N LYS A 96 7.11 -12.50 -14.11
CA LYS A 96 6.36 -13.66 -14.61
C LYS A 96 4.90 -13.33 -14.93
N VAL A 97 4.24 -12.49 -14.13
CA VAL A 97 2.82 -12.15 -14.33
C VAL A 97 2.63 -10.98 -15.31
N PHE A 98 3.57 -10.03 -15.34
CA PHE A 98 3.51 -8.83 -16.19
C PHE A 98 4.70 -8.74 -17.16
N PRO A 99 4.97 -9.75 -18.02
CA PRO A 99 6.20 -9.87 -18.81
C PRO A 99 6.39 -8.79 -19.89
N HIS A 100 5.34 -8.03 -20.21
CA HIS A 100 5.36 -6.96 -21.22
C HIS A 100 5.27 -5.55 -20.60
N HIS A 101 5.32 -5.44 -19.28
CA HIS A 101 5.21 -4.18 -18.56
C HIS A 101 6.57 -3.67 -18.08
N THR A 102 6.71 -2.34 -18.09
CA THR A 102 7.82 -1.66 -17.40
C THR A 102 7.49 -1.48 -15.93
N PHE A 103 8.52 -1.64 -15.09
CA PHE A 103 8.48 -1.47 -13.64
C PHE A 103 9.63 -0.57 -13.19
N GLU A 104 9.43 0.17 -12.12
CA GLU A 104 10.47 1.01 -11.52
C GLU A 104 11.45 0.19 -10.67
N LYS A 105 12.59 0.78 -10.32
CA LYS A 105 13.46 0.21 -9.28
C LYS A 105 12.70 0.18 -7.95
N PRO A 106 12.90 -0.84 -7.09
CA PRO A 106 12.25 -0.89 -5.79
C PRO A 106 12.58 0.35 -4.95
N GLU A 107 11.56 1.03 -4.42
CA GLU A 107 11.74 2.00 -3.34
C GLU A 107 11.72 1.22 -2.02
N ILE A 108 12.78 1.37 -1.21
CA ILE A 108 12.99 0.53 -0.02
C ILE A 108 13.21 1.44 1.19
N ARG A 109 12.48 1.15 2.26
CA ARG A 109 12.49 1.89 3.52
C ARG A 109 12.81 0.93 4.66
N VAL A 110 13.84 1.22 5.43
CA VAL A 110 14.29 0.38 6.56
C VAL A 110 14.24 1.15 7.87
N SER A 111 14.13 0.42 8.98
CA SER A 111 14.25 0.99 10.33
C SER A 111 14.94 0.02 11.28
N HIS A 112 15.31 0.51 12.46
CA HIS A 112 15.95 -0.28 13.52
C HIS A 112 17.25 -0.95 13.04
N GLN A 113 18.28 -0.12 12.83
CA GLN A 113 19.63 -0.56 12.47
C GLN A 113 20.24 -1.34 13.64
N ILE A 114 20.50 -2.63 13.45
CA ILE A 114 21.26 -3.45 14.37
C ILE A 114 22.73 -3.40 13.96
N LYS A 115 23.61 -2.98 14.88
CA LYS A 115 25.06 -2.91 14.67
C LYS A 115 25.74 -4.07 15.39
N GLY A 116 26.52 -4.85 14.64
CA GLY A 116 27.31 -5.96 15.12
C GLY A 116 28.80 -5.74 14.84
N ARG A 117 29.56 -6.82 15.00
CA ARG A 117 30.99 -6.88 14.65
C ARG A 117 31.36 -8.25 14.09
N THR A 118 32.49 -8.35 13.40
CA THR A 118 33.00 -9.64 12.90
C THR A 118 33.47 -10.53 14.06
N PRO A 119 33.56 -11.86 13.88
CA PRO A 119 33.99 -12.78 14.94
C PRO A 119 35.35 -12.45 15.56
N GLU A 120 36.30 -12.01 14.72
CA GLU A 120 37.67 -11.67 15.10
C GLU A 120 37.74 -10.44 16.02
N ALA A 121 36.73 -9.56 15.93
CA ALA A 121 36.65 -8.31 16.65
C ALA A 121 35.74 -8.38 17.90
N ILE A 122 35.25 -9.56 18.28
CA ILE A 122 34.26 -9.73 19.38
C ILE A 122 34.72 -9.12 20.72
N HIS A 123 36.02 -9.15 20.99
CA HIS A 123 36.64 -8.63 22.23
C HIS A 123 36.99 -7.13 22.18
N LYS A 124 36.92 -6.47 21.02
CA LYS A 124 37.21 -5.03 20.88
C LYS A 124 36.05 -4.18 21.41
N ASN A 125 36.34 -3.04 22.03
CA ASN A 125 35.29 -2.07 22.38
C ASN A 125 34.78 -1.38 21.10
N VAL A 126 33.56 -0.85 21.15
CA VAL A 126 32.90 -0.20 20.01
C VAL A 126 33.74 0.96 19.42
N LYS A 127 34.51 1.67 20.26
CA LYS A 127 35.41 2.76 19.85
C LYS A 127 36.64 2.28 19.07
N ASP A 128 37.04 1.03 19.27
CA ASP A 128 38.27 0.43 18.76
C ASP A 128 38.03 -0.44 17.50
N LEU A 129 36.76 -0.59 17.09
CA LEU A 129 36.36 -1.30 15.87
C LEU A 129 36.71 -0.50 14.62
N LEU A 130 37.52 -1.10 13.75
CA LEU A 130 37.75 -0.61 12.38
C LEU A 130 36.49 -0.82 11.52
N ASP A 131 36.34 -0.08 10.42
CA ASP A 131 35.10 -0.13 9.63
C ASP A 131 34.81 -1.50 9.01
N HIS A 132 35.84 -2.26 8.61
CA HIS A 132 35.68 -3.64 8.11
C HIS A 132 35.33 -4.64 9.23
N GLU A 133 35.49 -4.27 10.50
CA GLU A 133 35.14 -5.09 11.66
C GLU A 133 33.70 -4.83 12.12
N ARG A 134 33.04 -3.81 11.58
CA ARG A 134 31.66 -3.43 11.89
C ARG A 134 30.73 -4.17 10.93
N THR A 135 29.70 -4.81 11.47
CA THR A 135 28.62 -5.41 10.67
C THR A 135 27.31 -4.69 10.99
N GLN A 136 26.33 -4.77 10.09
CA GLN A 136 25.01 -4.22 10.33
C GLN A 136 23.94 -5.06 9.65
N TYR A 137 22.71 -4.93 10.12
CA TYR A 137 21.50 -5.24 9.35
C TYR A 137 20.36 -4.35 9.85
N PHE A 138 19.21 -4.40 9.19
CA PHE A 138 18.01 -3.70 9.64
C PHE A 138 17.00 -4.71 10.16
N GLU A 139 16.40 -4.46 11.32
CA GLU A 139 15.39 -5.36 11.89
C GLU A 139 14.09 -5.34 11.08
N ARG A 140 13.78 -4.22 10.41
CA ARG A 140 12.54 -4.03 9.62
C ARG A 140 12.85 -3.43 8.25
N MET A 141 12.21 -3.97 7.22
CA MET A 141 12.23 -3.46 5.84
C MET A 141 10.83 -3.47 5.25
N ALA A 142 10.48 -2.38 4.57
CA ALA A 142 9.34 -2.27 3.68
C ALA A 142 9.84 -1.89 2.28
N PHE A 143 9.23 -2.43 1.23
CA PHE A 143 9.52 -2.01 -0.14
C PHE A 143 8.25 -1.92 -0.99
N ILE A 144 8.33 -1.12 -2.05
CA ILE A 144 7.35 -1.10 -3.15
C ILE A 144 8.03 -1.12 -4.52
N ILE A 145 7.31 -1.65 -5.50
CA ILE A 145 7.66 -1.71 -6.92
C ILE A 145 6.43 -1.20 -7.67
N ARG A 146 6.58 -0.05 -8.35
CA ARG A 146 5.55 0.55 -9.19
C ARG A 146 5.59 -0.07 -10.57
N ILE A 147 4.42 -0.30 -11.15
CA ILE A 147 4.23 -0.69 -12.55
C ILE A 147 3.59 0.51 -13.27
N PRO A 148 4.37 1.53 -13.66
CA PRO A 148 3.85 2.79 -14.21
C PRO A 148 3.16 2.64 -15.58
N SER A 149 3.17 1.44 -16.17
CA SER A 149 2.47 1.08 -17.39
C SER A 149 1.05 0.51 -17.15
N ILE A 150 0.63 0.35 -15.90
CA ILE A 150 -0.75 0.00 -15.52
C ILE A 150 -1.28 1.12 -14.62
N VAL A 151 -2.07 2.02 -15.21
CA VAL A 151 -2.60 3.22 -14.56
C VAL A 151 -4.10 3.39 -14.81
N ASP A 152 -4.75 4.14 -13.93
CA ASP A 152 -6.11 4.67 -14.11
C ASP A 152 -6.21 6.04 -13.40
N THR A 153 -7.33 6.74 -13.50
CA THR A 153 -7.60 8.02 -12.86
C THR A 153 -8.87 7.97 -12.01
N ILE A 154 -8.79 8.48 -10.78
CA ILE A 154 -9.93 8.64 -9.86
C ILE A 154 -9.97 10.09 -9.41
N ASN A 155 -11.10 10.77 -9.66
CA ASN A 155 -11.32 12.18 -9.31
C ASN A 155 -10.17 13.12 -9.77
N GLY A 156 -9.62 12.89 -10.96
CA GLY A 156 -8.48 13.64 -11.51
C GLY A 156 -7.10 13.23 -10.98
N ASN A 157 -7.00 12.28 -10.04
CA ASN A 157 -5.72 11.75 -9.55
C ASN A 157 -5.35 10.47 -10.31
N GLU A 158 -4.19 10.47 -10.96
CA GLU A 158 -3.64 9.25 -11.57
C GLU A 158 -3.14 8.29 -10.48
N ILE A 159 -3.51 7.02 -10.60
CA ILE A 159 -3.06 5.93 -9.72
C ILE A 159 -2.33 4.87 -10.56
N ALA A 160 -1.30 4.21 -10.01
CA ALA A 160 -0.58 3.14 -10.71
C ALA A 160 -0.58 1.84 -9.89
N LEU A 161 -0.65 0.70 -10.58
CA LEU A 161 -0.53 -0.61 -9.95
C LEU A 161 0.83 -0.72 -9.23
N THR A 162 0.78 -1.07 -7.95
CA THR A 162 1.94 -1.05 -7.05
C THR A 162 1.92 -2.31 -6.19
N ILE A 163 3.08 -2.95 -6.10
CA ILE A 163 3.28 -4.23 -5.40
C ILE A 163 4.37 -4.03 -4.35
N GLY A 164 4.31 -4.69 -3.22
CA GLY A 164 5.35 -4.56 -2.20
C GLY A 164 5.20 -5.53 -1.06
N GLY A 165 6.01 -5.32 -0.03
CA GLY A 165 5.99 -6.18 1.14
C GLY A 165 6.74 -5.61 2.32
N VAL A 166 6.54 -6.26 3.47
CA VAL A 166 7.22 -5.99 4.73
C VAL A 166 7.87 -7.26 5.23
N ARG A 167 9.15 -7.15 5.63
CA ARG A 167 9.88 -8.18 6.35
C ARG A 167 10.44 -7.57 7.63
N SER A 168 10.10 -8.18 8.76
CA SER A 168 10.56 -7.74 10.07
C SER A 168 11.10 -8.94 10.86
N TYR A 169 12.40 -8.95 11.15
CA TYR A 169 13.07 -10.05 11.86
C TYR A 169 12.67 -10.15 13.34
N ASN A 170 12.10 -9.10 13.95
CA ASN A 170 11.53 -9.15 15.30
C ASN A 170 10.31 -10.07 15.42
N LEU A 171 9.68 -10.44 14.30
CA LEU A 171 8.61 -11.43 14.26
C LEU A 171 9.14 -12.87 14.31
N GLU A 172 10.46 -13.06 14.15
CA GLU A 172 11.14 -14.34 14.25
C GLU A 172 11.76 -14.55 15.63
N ASN A 173 11.74 -15.79 16.10
CA ASN A 173 12.56 -16.19 17.24
C ASN A 173 13.94 -16.66 16.76
N LEU A 174 14.80 -15.71 16.37
CA LEU A 174 16.17 -15.99 15.92
C LEU A 174 17.04 -16.69 16.98
N TYR A 175 16.64 -16.70 18.25
CA TYR A 175 17.31 -17.45 19.32
C TYR A 175 16.92 -18.94 19.39
N ASN A 176 16.13 -19.41 18.43
CA ASN A 176 15.64 -20.77 18.35
C ASN A 176 16.19 -21.52 17.13
N LYS A 177 15.64 -22.70 16.86
CA LYS A 177 15.78 -23.38 15.56
C LYS A 177 14.93 -22.69 14.50
N LYS A 178 15.26 -22.88 13.23
CA LYS A 178 14.45 -22.38 12.11
C LYS A 178 13.02 -22.91 12.18
N THR A 179 12.08 -22.00 11.99
CA THR A 179 10.64 -22.29 11.83
C THR A 179 10.14 -21.63 10.55
N PHE A 180 8.83 -21.65 10.32
CA PHE A 180 8.22 -20.79 9.30
C PHE A 180 8.59 -19.33 9.56
N GLU A 181 9.17 -18.68 8.55
CA GLU A 181 9.44 -17.25 8.53
C GLU A 181 8.20 -16.48 8.06
N LYS A 182 8.04 -15.24 8.54
CA LYS A 182 6.88 -14.38 8.31
C LYS A 182 7.17 -13.19 7.41
N PHE A 183 6.28 -13.00 6.44
CA PHE A 183 6.30 -11.90 5.49
C PHE A 183 4.91 -11.26 5.43
N LYS A 184 4.84 -9.94 5.24
CA LYS A 184 3.63 -9.31 4.71
C LYS A 184 3.85 -9.02 3.22
N PHE A 185 2.86 -9.29 2.38
CA PHE A 185 2.94 -8.99 0.95
C PHE A 185 1.64 -8.35 0.48
N PHE A 186 1.75 -7.40 -0.45
CA PHE A 186 0.58 -6.76 -1.04
C PHE A 186 0.72 -6.46 -2.54
N ILE A 187 -0.43 -6.41 -3.20
CA ILE A 187 -0.67 -5.80 -4.49
C ILE A 187 -1.86 -4.85 -4.36
N GLY A 188 -1.74 -3.67 -4.96
CA GLY A 188 -2.72 -2.59 -4.84
C GLY A 188 -2.42 -1.49 -5.83
N PHE A 189 -2.82 -0.27 -5.49
CA PHE A 189 -2.51 0.93 -6.27
C PHE A 189 -1.74 1.93 -5.41
N GLN A 190 -1.03 2.86 -6.04
CA GLN A 190 -0.47 4.04 -5.39
C GLN A 190 -1.01 5.29 -6.08
N ASN A 191 -1.55 6.22 -5.31
CA ASN A 191 -1.97 7.53 -5.81
C ASN A 191 -0.72 8.37 -6.12
N LYS A 192 -0.56 8.82 -7.36
CA LYS A 192 0.62 9.58 -7.80
C LYS A 192 0.71 10.97 -7.19
N VAL A 193 -0.39 11.59 -6.77
CA VAL A 193 -0.38 12.96 -6.24
C VAL A 193 0.31 13.03 -4.88
N CYS A 194 0.06 12.04 -4.03
CA CYS A 194 0.50 12.00 -2.63
C CYS A 194 1.46 10.85 -2.30
N CYS A 195 1.67 9.88 -3.19
CA CYS A 195 2.34 8.59 -2.93
C CYS A 195 1.62 7.70 -1.90
N ASN A 196 0.34 7.95 -1.57
CA ASN A 196 -0.45 7.10 -0.68
C ASN A 196 -0.66 5.71 -1.29
N LEU A 197 -0.52 4.66 -0.48
CA LEU A 197 -0.83 3.29 -0.91
C LEU A 197 -2.30 2.97 -0.69
N CYS A 198 -2.97 2.61 -1.77
CA CYS A 198 -4.33 2.10 -1.78
C CYS A 198 -4.27 0.56 -1.78
N VAL A 199 -4.54 -0.06 -0.63
CA VAL A 199 -4.43 -1.51 -0.44
C VAL A 199 -5.79 -2.04 0.03
N TRP A 200 -6.24 -3.15 -0.57
CA TRP A 200 -7.48 -3.83 -0.20
C TRP A 200 -7.17 -5.28 0.20
N SER A 201 -8.03 -5.87 1.02
CA SER A 201 -7.84 -7.19 1.64
C SER A 201 -7.65 -8.34 0.66
N ASP A 202 -8.29 -8.30 -0.51
CA ASP A 202 -8.10 -9.27 -1.62
C ASP A 202 -6.67 -9.27 -2.19
N GLY A 203 -5.96 -8.13 -2.07
CA GLY A 203 -4.58 -7.95 -2.51
C GLY A 203 -3.56 -7.99 -1.38
N PHE A 204 -3.92 -8.37 -0.15
CA PHE A 204 -3.02 -8.30 1.02
C PHE A 204 -2.96 -9.62 1.80
N VAL A 205 -1.75 -10.03 2.16
CA VAL A 205 -1.50 -11.12 3.09
C VAL A 205 -0.66 -10.61 4.26
N ASP A 206 -1.25 -10.64 5.46
CA ASP A 206 -0.65 -10.17 6.71
C ASP A 206 0.43 -11.14 7.25
N ASP A 207 0.11 -12.43 7.40
CA ASP A 207 0.99 -13.44 8.00
C ASP A 207 1.34 -14.53 6.97
N MET A 208 2.08 -14.16 5.91
CA MET A 208 2.57 -15.09 4.89
C MET A 208 3.71 -15.93 5.47
N LYS A 209 3.34 -17.04 6.11
CA LYS A 209 4.27 -18.05 6.66
C LYS A 209 4.89 -18.88 5.54
N VAL A 210 6.21 -19.02 5.55
CA VAL A 210 6.96 -19.79 4.54
C VAL A 210 8.13 -20.55 5.17
N SER A 211 8.42 -21.73 4.64
CA SER A 211 9.56 -22.57 5.00
C SER A 211 10.75 -22.42 4.06
N SER A 212 10.53 -21.94 2.83
CA SER A 212 11.52 -21.92 1.76
C SER A 212 11.33 -20.75 0.79
N TYR A 213 12.39 -20.43 0.03
CA TYR A 213 12.38 -19.45 -1.06
C TYR A 213 11.31 -19.79 -2.11
N GLN A 214 11.18 -21.07 -2.47
CA GLN A 214 10.25 -21.56 -3.47
C GLN A 214 8.80 -21.40 -3.00
N GLU A 215 8.52 -21.69 -1.72
CA GLU A 215 7.18 -21.48 -1.14
C GLU A 215 6.80 -20.00 -1.12
N LEU A 216 7.74 -19.11 -0.76
CA LEU A 216 7.55 -17.66 -0.81
C LEU A 216 7.28 -17.17 -2.24
N GLN A 217 8.02 -17.66 -3.24
CA GLN A 217 7.76 -17.32 -4.63
C GLN A 217 6.38 -17.77 -5.10
N SER A 218 5.96 -19.00 -4.76
CA SER A 218 4.65 -19.53 -5.13
C SER A 218 3.51 -18.74 -4.49
N LYS A 219 3.59 -18.42 -3.20
CA LYS A 219 2.57 -17.63 -2.49
C LYS A 219 2.48 -16.19 -3.00
N ILE A 220 3.61 -15.57 -3.34
CA ILE A 220 3.61 -14.24 -3.97
C ILE A 220 2.95 -14.28 -5.34
N LEU A 221 3.25 -15.28 -6.18
CA LEU A 221 2.60 -15.47 -7.48
C LEU A 221 1.09 -15.65 -7.34
N GLU A 222 0.65 -16.49 -6.40
CA GLU A 222 -0.76 -16.74 -6.09
C GLU A 222 -1.51 -15.46 -5.73
N VAL A 223 -0.94 -14.62 -4.84
CA VAL A 223 -1.56 -13.33 -4.45
C VAL A 223 -1.66 -12.38 -5.65
N ILE A 224 -0.62 -12.26 -6.47
CA ILE A 224 -0.64 -11.40 -7.66
C ILE A 224 -1.68 -11.88 -8.68
N GLN A 225 -1.83 -13.21 -8.86
CA GLN A 225 -2.73 -13.82 -9.84
C GLN A 225 -4.20 -13.79 -9.42
N ASN A 226 -4.49 -13.93 -8.12
CA ASN A 226 -5.86 -13.95 -7.59
C ASN A 226 -6.44 -12.55 -7.34
N TYR A 227 -5.59 -11.52 -7.20
CA TYR A 227 -6.02 -10.16 -6.91
C TYR A 227 -6.90 -9.54 -8.01
N ASN A 228 -8.12 -9.16 -7.65
CA ASN A 228 -9.08 -8.55 -8.55
C ASN A 228 -8.90 -7.02 -8.62
N ALA A 229 -7.93 -6.60 -9.44
CA ALA A 229 -7.61 -5.19 -9.67
C ALA A 229 -8.80 -4.35 -10.17
N GLU A 230 -9.65 -4.90 -11.03
CA GLU A 230 -10.83 -4.21 -11.57
C GLU A 230 -11.87 -3.93 -10.48
N LYS A 231 -12.16 -4.91 -9.63
CA LYS A 231 -13.10 -4.76 -8.50
C LYS A 231 -12.61 -3.75 -7.46
N HIS A 232 -11.30 -3.75 -7.15
CA HIS A 232 -10.71 -2.76 -6.25
C HIS A 232 -10.81 -1.35 -6.84
N LEU A 233 -10.43 -1.19 -8.11
CA LEU A 233 -10.51 0.05 -8.86
C LEU A 233 -11.94 0.60 -8.92
N LEU A 234 -12.93 -0.26 -9.19
CA LEU A 234 -14.35 0.11 -9.21
C LEU A 234 -14.80 0.60 -7.82
N GLY A 235 -14.45 -0.12 -6.75
CA GLY A 235 -14.75 0.30 -5.37
C GLY A 235 -14.18 1.68 -5.04
N MET A 236 -12.92 1.95 -5.39
CA MET A 236 -12.32 3.27 -5.21
C MET A 236 -12.98 4.36 -6.07
N LYS A 237 -13.42 4.04 -7.30
CA LYS A 237 -14.18 4.96 -8.17
C LYS A 237 -15.56 5.30 -7.60
N GLU A 238 -16.20 4.38 -6.87
CA GLU A 238 -17.45 4.67 -6.17
C GLU A 238 -17.28 5.62 -4.98
N PHE A 239 -16.12 5.65 -4.32
CA PHE A 239 -15.84 6.62 -3.24
C PHE A 239 -15.89 8.07 -3.74
N ALA A 240 -15.48 8.33 -4.99
CA ALA A 240 -15.54 9.68 -5.58
C ALA A 240 -16.98 10.17 -5.85
N LYS A 241 -17.98 9.27 -5.83
CA LYS A 241 -19.40 9.59 -6.09
C LYS A 241 -20.20 9.91 -4.82
N HIS A 242 -19.60 9.76 -3.64
CA HIS A 242 -20.26 9.92 -2.35
C HIS A 242 -19.49 10.94 -1.50
N SER A 243 -20.21 11.76 -0.74
CA SER A 243 -19.62 12.80 0.12
C SER A 243 -20.23 12.79 1.51
N LEU A 244 -19.43 13.25 2.47
CA LEU A 244 -19.88 13.65 3.80
C LEU A 244 -20.11 15.16 3.80
N THR A 245 -21.19 15.62 4.43
CA THR A 245 -21.32 17.04 4.77
C THR A 245 -20.37 17.42 5.90
N GLU A 246 -20.09 18.71 6.10
CA GLU A 246 -19.26 19.18 7.22
C GLU A 246 -19.74 18.61 8.57
N THR A 247 -21.06 18.58 8.80
CA THR A 247 -21.67 17.99 10.00
C THR A 247 -21.42 16.48 10.11
N GLN A 248 -21.55 15.74 9.01
CA GLN A 248 -21.27 14.29 9.01
C GLN A 248 -19.78 14.00 9.21
N PHE A 249 -18.88 14.82 8.65
CA PHE A 249 -17.44 14.70 8.86
C PHE A 249 -17.06 15.04 10.31
N ALA A 250 -17.62 16.11 10.89
CA ALA A 250 -17.43 16.44 12.30
C ALA A 250 -17.91 15.31 13.23
N GLN A 251 -19.07 14.71 12.93
CA GLN A 251 -19.60 13.57 13.68
C GLN A 251 -18.70 12.33 13.55
N LEU A 252 -18.25 12.02 12.33
CA LEU A 252 -17.28 10.95 12.05
C LEU A 252 -16.02 11.10 12.90
N ILE A 253 -15.39 12.27 12.86
CA ILE A 253 -14.20 12.58 13.65
C ILE A 253 -14.49 12.45 15.16
N GLY A 254 -15.60 13.00 15.66
CA GLY A 254 -16.02 12.86 17.04
C GLY A 254 -16.14 11.39 17.48
N ARG A 255 -16.80 10.56 16.66
CA ARG A 255 -16.94 9.11 16.88
C ARG A 255 -15.59 8.39 16.83
N THR A 256 -14.68 8.74 15.93
CA THR A 256 -13.32 8.12 15.89
C THR A 256 -12.51 8.38 17.16
N ARG A 257 -12.66 9.54 17.80
CA ARG A 257 -12.03 9.84 19.11
C ARG A 257 -12.67 9.03 20.23
N LEU A 258 -14.01 9.01 20.30
CA LEU A 258 -14.74 8.20 21.29
C LEU A 258 -14.38 6.70 21.17
N TYR A 259 -14.21 6.20 19.96
CA TYR A 259 -13.85 4.81 19.66
C TYR A 259 -12.56 4.34 20.35
N GLN A 260 -11.59 5.24 20.59
CA GLN A 260 -10.36 4.88 21.30
C GLN A 260 -10.59 4.57 22.78
N HIS A 261 -11.60 5.19 23.39
CA HIS A 261 -11.90 5.09 24.82
C HIS A 261 -13.06 4.14 25.15
N LEU A 262 -13.72 3.55 24.15
CA LEU A 262 -14.83 2.62 24.37
C LEU A 262 -14.42 1.39 25.21
N PRO A 263 -15.28 0.94 26.15
CA PRO A 263 -15.11 -0.33 26.83
C PRO A 263 -14.99 -1.49 25.84
N LYS A 264 -14.10 -2.46 26.12
CA LYS A 264 -13.78 -3.57 25.21
C LYS A 264 -15.00 -4.32 24.66
N ARG A 265 -16.07 -4.45 25.45
CA ARG A 265 -17.32 -5.11 25.05
C ARG A 265 -18.10 -4.32 24.00
N GLU A 266 -18.21 -3.01 24.17
CA GLU A 266 -18.89 -2.12 23.22
C GLU A 266 -18.05 -1.96 21.94
N LYS A 267 -16.73 -1.78 22.10
CA LYS A 267 -15.79 -1.67 20.98
C LYS A 267 -15.79 -2.89 20.06
N ALA A 268 -16.05 -4.08 20.60
CA ALA A 268 -16.15 -5.33 19.83
C ALA A 268 -17.43 -5.45 18.98
N LEU A 269 -18.44 -4.61 19.21
CA LEU A 269 -19.67 -4.56 18.41
C LEU A 269 -19.62 -3.52 17.27
N ILE A 270 -18.55 -2.71 17.22
CA ILE A 270 -18.38 -1.64 16.24
C ILE A 270 -17.23 -2.03 15.30
N PRO A 271 -17.37 -1.80 13.98
CA PRO A 271 -16.31 -2.09 13.02
C PRO A 271 -14.95 -1.49 13.41
N ASN A 272 -13.88 -2.23 13.12
CA ASN A 272 -12.56 -1.91 13.63
C ASN A 272 -11.95 -0.66 13.00
N LEU A 273 -11.34 0.21 13.83
CA LEU A 273 -10.58 1.38 13.38
C LEU A 273 -9.18 1.37 14.01
N ASN A 274 -8.16 1.12 13.18
CA ASN A 274 -6.75 0.97 13.56
C ASN A 274 -5.97 2.30 13.66
N PHE A 275 -6.66 3.43 13.57
CA PHE A 275 -6.05 4.77 13.56
C PHE A 275 -5.94 5.33 14.98
N THR A 276 -4.86 6.08 15.25
CA THR A 276 -4.57 6.69 16.55
C THR A 276 -5.08 8.14 16.60
N ASP A 277 -5.22 8.74 17.78
CA ASP A 277 -5.58 10.16 17.91
C ASP A 277 -4.61 11.09 17.16
N GLY A 278 -3.33 10.72 17.06
CA GLY A 278 -2.36 11.44 16.24
C GLY A 278 -2.71 11.42 14.75
N HIS A 279 -3.12 10.26 14.22
CA HIS A 279 -3.60 10.19 12.84
C HIS A 279 -4.92 10.95 12.64
N ILE A 280 -5.87 10.86 13.60
CA ILE A 280 -7.13 11.62 13.53
C ILE A 280 -6.86 13.13 13.57
N ASN A 281 -5.92 13.61 14.38
CA ASN A 281 -5.51 15.01 14.39
C ASN A 281 -4.94 15.45 13.04
N ASN A 282 -4.11 14.63 12.39
CA ASN A 282 -3.58 14.92 11.04
C ASN A 282 -4.72 14.96 10.00
N ILE A 283 -5.67 14.02 10.03
CA ILE A 283 -6.84 14.02 9.13
C ILE A 283 -7.68 15.28 9.30
N VAL A 284 -7.90 15.74 10.55
CA VAL A 284 -8.66 16.98 10.82
C VAL A 284 -7.93 18.20 10.30
N LYS A 285 -6.61 18.26 10.45
CA LYS A 285 -5.79 19.35 9.92
C LYS A 285 -5.84 19.37 8.38
N ASP A 286 -5.54 18.24 7.76
CA ASP A 286 -5.45 18.10 6.30
C ASP A 286 -6.82 18.27 5.61
N TYR A 287 -7.95 18.02 6.30
CA TYR A 287 -9.30 18.38 5.82
C TYR A 287 -9.48 19.90 5.55
N PHE A 288 -8.75 20.77 6.26
CA PHE A 288 -8.70 22.21 5.99
C PHE A 288 -7.50 22.64 5.14
N GLU A 289 -6.36 21.96 5.27
CA GLU A 289 -5.05 22.45 4.77
C GLU A 289 -4.46 21.67 3.58
N ASP A 290 -4.97 20.49 3.20
CA ASP A 290 -4.37 19.70 2.11
C ASP A 290 -4.78 20.20 0.72
N ASP A 291 -3.81 20.44 -0.16
CA ASP A 291 -4.03 20.97 -1.51
C ASP A 291 -4.85 20.06 -2.43
N SER A 292 -4.98 18.76 -2.12
CA SER A 292 -5.52 17.73 -3.01
C SER A 292 -6.73 16.97 -2.46
N PHE A 293 -6.86 16.88 -1.13
CA PHE A 293 -7.83 16.04 -0.43
C PHE A 293 -8.60 16.77 0.68
N CYS A 294 -8.63 18.11 0.65
CA CYS A 294 -9.44 18.91 1.55
C CYS A 294 -10.95 18.91 1.18
N ARG A 295 -11.71 19.62 2.01
CA ARG A 295 -13.12 19.98 1.78
C ARG A 295 -13.33 20.94 0.62
N ASN A 296 -14.55 21.00 0.09
CA ASN A 296 -14.99 22.05 -0.83
C ASN A 296 -15.38 23.35 -0.09
N GLU A 297 -15.76 24.38 -0.84
CA GLU A 297 -16.18 25.69 -0.28
C GLU A 297 -17.40 25.60 0.67
N GLN A 298 -18.24 24.57 0.52
CA GLN A 298 -19.41 24.31 1.36
C GLN A 298 -19.07 23.52 2.63
N GLY A 299 -17.83 23.06 2.78
CA GLY A 299 -17.38 22.21 3.89
C GLY A 299 -17.60 20.70 3.65
N ASP A 300 -18.15 20.29 2.52
CA ASP A 300 -18.36 18.88 2.20
C ASP A 300 -17.06 18.23 1.69
N ILE A 301 -16.88 16.94 1.94
CA ILE A 301 -15.71 16.17 1.48
C ILE A 301 -16.13 14.83 0.86
N ASN A 302 -15.64 14.54 -0.34
CA ASN A 302 -15.91 13.27 -1.02
C ASN A 302 -15.12 12.11 -0.38
N LEU A 303 -15.66 10.89 -0.41
CA LEU A 303 -15.05 9.76 0.28
C LEU A 303 -13.70 9.32 -0.32
N TRP A 304 -13.42 9.64 -1.59
CA TRP A 304 -12.10 9.43 -2.17
C TRP A 304 -11.05 10.33 -1.50
N SER A 305 -11.39 11.60 -1.24
CA SER A 305 -10.56 12.51 -0.43
C SER A 305 -10.42 12.00 1.00
N VAL A 306 -11.50 11.59 1.67
CA VAL A 306 -11.44 11.00 3.02
C VAL A 306 -10.46 9.80 3.07
N TYR A 307 -10.57 8.86 2.13
CA TYR A 307 -9.65 7.71 2.04
C TYR A 307 -8.18 8.13 1.87
N ASN A 308 -7.93 9.17 1.07
CA ASN A 308 -6.59 9.71 0.90
C ASN A 308 -6.10 10.43 2.16
N LEU A 309 -6.94 11.12 2.93
CA LEU A 309 -6.55 11.67 4.24
C LEU A 309 -6.15 10.56 5.23
N PHE A 310 -6.93 9.47 5.30
CA PHE A 310 -6.58 8.31 6.16
C PHE A 310 -5.26 7.65 5.73
N THR A 311 -5.06 7.39 4.44
CA THR A 311 -3.82 6.76 3.93
C THR A 311 -2.61 7.72 3.98
N GLN A 312 -2.82 9.04 3.92
CA GLN A 312 -1.80 10.06 4.16
C GLN A 312 -1.35 10.07 5.62
N ALA A 313 -2.29 10.18 6.56
CA ALA A 313 -2.01 10.14 7.99
C ALA A 313 -1.36 8.81 8.41
N ASN A 314 -1.58 7.73 7.67
CA ASN A 314 -0.92 6.44 7.90
C ASN A 314 0.60 6.45 7.61
N LYS A 315 1.15 7.41 6.85
CA LYS A 315 2.61 7.47 6.59
C LYS A 315 3.45 7.70 7.84
N SER A 316 2.84 8.20 8.92
CA SER A 316 3.48 8.30 10.24
C SER A 316 3.46 6.99 11.05
N SER A 317 2.92 5.89 10.50
CA SER A 317 2.95 4.57 11.13
C SER A 317 4.33 3.91 11.06
N TYR A 318 4.61 3.04 12.04
CA TYR A 318 5.69 2.07 11.95
C TYR A 318 5.40 1.01 10.86
N ILE A 319 6.47 0.58 10.16
CA ILE A 319 6.48 -0.46 9.13
C ILE A 319 5.54 -1.65 9.46
N ASP A 320 5.64 -2.20 10.67
CA ASP A 320 4.90 -3.41 11.10
C ASP A 320 3.36 -3.28 11.04
N THR A 321 2.84 -2.05 11.06
CA THR A 321 1.40 -1.74 11.16
C THR A 321 0.87 -0.94 9.96
N PHE A 322 1.76 -0.59 9.03
CA PHE A 322 1.46 0.35 7.96
C PHE A 322 0.50 -0.25 6.91
N LEU A 323 0.75 -1.48 6.44
CA LEU A 323 -0.11 -2.13 5.45
C LEU A 323 -1.51 -2.44 6.02
N ASP A 324 -1.58 -2.90 7.27
CA ASP A 324 -2.83 -3.22 7.97
C ASP A 324 -3.74 -1.99 8.12
N ARG A 325 -3.15 -0.81 8.33
CA ARG A 325 -3.86 0.46 8.36
C ARG A 325 -4.29 0.95 6.98
N ASN A 326 -3.54 0.66 5.91
CA ASN A 326 -4.00 0.97 4.54
C ASN A 326 -5.24 0.12 4.17
N VAL A 327 -5.23 -1.18 4.47
CA VAL A 327 -6.40 -2.05 4.30
C VAL A 327 -7.57 -1.57 5.16
N ASN A 328 -7.31 -1.24 6.43
CA ASN A 328 -8.36 -0.73 7.31
C ASN A 328 -8.91 0.64 6.85
N ALA A 329 -8.11 1.51 6.23
CA ALA A 329 -8.61 2.76 5.64
C ALA A 329 -9.58 2.51 4.48
N TYR A 330 -9.31 1.51 3.64
CA TYR A 330 -10.22 1.13 2.55
C TYR A 330 -11.52 0.54 3.10
N ASP A 331 -11.40 -0.45 3.99
CA ASP A 331 -12.56 -1.12 4.59
C ASP A 331 -13.43 -0.15 5.40
N PHE A 332 -12.81 0.80 6.12
CA PHE A 332 -13.50 1.87 6.84
C PHE A 332 -14.23 2.82 5.88
N THR A 333 -13.57 3.30 4.82
CA THR A 333 -14.21 4.20 3.83
C THR A 333 -15.38 3.51 3.12
N ASN A 334 -15.21 2.26 2.70
CA ASN A 334 -16.26 1.41 2.13
C ASN A 334 -17.41 1.17 3.12
N GLY A 335 -17.10 1.05 4.42
CA GLY A 335 -18.06 0.98 5.50
C GLY A 335 -18.91 2.26 5.63
N ILE A 336 -18.24 3.42 5.70
CA ILE A 336 -18.89 4.74 5.73
C ILE A 336 -19.74 4.98 4.48
N GLN A 337 -19.25 4.61 3.30
CA GLN A 337 -20.01 4.69 2.05
C GLN A 337 -21.34 3.90 2.14
N LYS A 338 -21.28 2.66 2.63
CA LYS A 338 -22.49 1.84 2.82
C LYS A 338 -23.45 2.48 3.83
N ALA A 339 -22.93 3.02 4.93
CA ALA A 339 -23.73 3.68 5.95
C ALA A 339 -24.49 4.90 5.39
N LEU A 340 -23.85 5.70 4.51
CA LEU A 340 -24.51 6.83 3.83
C LEU A 340 -25.68 6.41 2.93
N ILE A 341 -25.63 5.23 2.31
CA ILE A 341 -26.73 4.67 1.52
C ILE A 341 -27.70 3.80 2.35
N GLY A 342 -27.63 3.90 3.69
CA GLY A 342 -28.55 3.22 4.62
C GLY A 342 -28.25 1.74 4.88
N ASN A 343 -27.00 1.29 4.67
CA ASN A 343 -26.61 -0.13 4.77
C ASN A 343 -25.35 -0.33 5.65
N GLY A 344 -25.28 -1.47 6.35
CA GLY A 344 -24.07 -1.94 7.02
C GLY A 344 -23.76 -1.32 8.39
N ASP A 345 -22.73 -1.87 9.03
CA ASP A 345 -22.54 -1.79 10.48
C ASP A 345 -21.79 -0.53 10.95
N TYR A 346 -21.45 0.37 10.01
CA TYR A 346 -20.67 1.58 10.27
C TYR A 346 -21.53 2.79 10.69
N ASN A 347 -22.85 2.64 10.77
CA ASN A 347 -23.79 3.70 11.17
C ASN A 347 -23.42 4.37 12.51
N TRP A 348 -22.80 3.65 13.45
CA TRP A 348 -22.31 4.21 14.71
C TRP A 348 -21.34 5.39 14.52
N PHE A 349 -20.56 5.38 13.44
CA PHE A 349 -19.63 6.47 13.12
C PHE A 349 -20.31 7.72 12.54
N LEU A 350 -21.55 7.63 12.05
CA LEU A 350 -22.30 8.74 11.45
C LEU A 350 -23.52 9.19 12.29
N SER A 351 -23.91 8.40 13.29
CA SER A 351 -25.02 8.67 14.24
C SER A 351 -24.55 9.43 15.47
#